data_AF-A0A525WNC5-F1
#
_entry.id   AF-A0A525WNC5-F1
#
_cell.length_a   1.000
_cell.length_b   1.000
_cell.length_c   1.000
_cell.angle_alpha   90.00
_cell.angle_beta   90.00
_cell.angle_gamma   90.00
#
_symmetry.space_group_name_H-M   'P 1'
#
loop_
_entity.id
_entity.type
_entity.pdbx_description
1 polymer ?
#
loop_
_entity_poly.entity_id
_entity_poly.type
_entity_poly.pdbx_seq_one_letter_code
_entity_poly.pdbx_strand_id
1 'polypeptide(L)'
;MISRSVIVVLVAVLSSIFWQIAGADERQAPMSLWQTVLPPPAADQPPAPRRPWVLRDREIALDMPLFQILKDAGARPHPRITVELFNGATPELDITSTVSRSNDTAVIRGIFKPPSRGDFTFVASGNLLVGTMQLGDRLYKTEHIANGRLRLLEIDPGKMPPD
;
A
#
# COMPACT_ATOMS: atom_id res chain seq x y z
N MET A 1 41.43 39.77 39.60
CA MET A 1 41.71 38.66 38.67
C MET A 1 40.75 37.53 38.99
N ILE A 2 39.60 37.53 38.32
CA ILE A 2 38.53 36.55 38.52
C ILE A 2 38.68 35.49 37.44
N SER A 3 38.79 34.25 37.93
CA SER A 3 38.89 32.96 37.24
C SER A 3 38.42 32.92 35.77
N ARG A 4 39.38 32.74 34.84
CA ARG A 4 39.11 32.37 33.43
C ARG A 4 38.44 30.99 33.28
N SER A 5 38.33 30.22 34.37
CA SER A 5 37.87 28.83 34.35
C SER A 5 36.34 28.68 34.43
N VAL A 6 35.59 29.74 34.74
CA VAL A 6 34.12 29.67 34.83
C VAL A 6 33.44 29.80 33.46
N ILE A 7 34.06 30.48 32.50
CA ILE A 7 33.45 30.76 31.19
C ILE A 7 33.45 29.52 30.28
N VAL A 8 34.44 28.63 30.41
CA VAL A 8 34.57 27.47 29.51
C VAL A 8 33.49 26.41 29.75
N VAL A 9 32.99 26.28 30.99
CA VAL A 9 31.95 25.30 31.31
C VAL A 9 30.56 25.74 30.82
N LEU A 10 30.30 27.06 30.73
CA LEU A 10 28.99 27.55 30.27
C LEU A 10 28.77 27.37 28.76
N VAL A 11 29.85 27.36 27.95
CA VAL A 11 29.74 27.19 26.49
C VAL A 11 29.53 25.71 26.11
N ALA A 12 30.01 24.77 26.91
CA ALA A 12 29.88 23.34 26.61
C ALA A 12 28.48 22.75 26.87
N VAL A 13 27.69 23.38 27.75
CA VAL A 13 26.33 22.91 28.07
C VAL A 13 25.31 23.42 27.03
N LEU A 14 25.54 24.59 26.42
CA LEU A 14 24.65 25.15 25.40
C LEU A 14 24.79 24.52 24.00
N SER A 15 25.96 23.96 23.66
CA SER A 15 26.16 23.24 22.40
C SER A 15 25.59 21.82 22.40
N SER A 16 25.29 21.26 23.57
CA SER A 16 24.71 19.91 23.68
C SER A 16 23.21 19.87 23.35
N ILE A 17 22.52 21.00 23.34
CA ILE A 17 21.08 21.07 23.05
C ILE A 17 20.81 21.12 21.53
N PHE A 18 21.79 21.50 20.71
CA PHE A 18 21.61 21.65 19.26
C PHE A 18 21.79 20.36 18.44
N TRP A 19 22.23 19.25 19.04
CA TRP A 19 22.44 18.00 18.31
C TRP A 19 21.23 17.06 18.28
N GLN A 20 20.15 17.37 19.02
CA GLN A 20 18.97 16.48 19.11
C GLN A 20 17.83 16.81 18.16
N ILE A 21 17.96 17.80 17.26
CA ILE A 21 16.94 18.13 16.25
C ILE A 21 17.30 17.57 14.86
N ALA A 22 18.26 16.64 14.77
CA ALA A 22 18.69 16.02 13.51
C ALA A 22 18.18 14.57 13.33
N GLY A 23 17.08 14.19 14.00
CA GLY A 23 16.62 12.80 14.05
C GLY A 23 15.10 12.64 14.09
N ALA A 24 14.35 13.37 13.26
CA ALA A 24 12.89 13.23 13.18
C ALA A 24 12.36 13.10 11.73
N ASP A 25 13.17 12.59 10.80
CA ASP A 25 12.69 12.18 9.46
C ASP A 25 13.37 10.88 9.02
N GLU A 26 13.47 9.90 9.93
CA GLU A 26 13.49 8.50 9.48
C GLU A 26 12.11 8.23 8.89
N ARG A 27 11.91 8.61 7.61
CA ARG A 27 10.71 8.25 6.87
C ARG A 27 10.65 6.74 6.85
N GLN A 28 9.78 6.18 7.69
CA GLN A 28 9.51 4.75 7.73
C GLN A 28 9.39 4.23 6.29
N ALA A 29 10.10 3.13 6.02
CA ALA A 29 10.10 2.52 4.69
C ALA A 29 8.65 2.20 4.28
N PRO A 30 8.28 2.42 3.01
CA PRO A 30 6.93 2.09 2.54
C PRO A 30 6.63 0.60 2.73
N MET A 31 5.45 0.30 3.27
CA MET A 31 4.96 -1.05 3.51
C MET A 31 4.04 -1.46 2.35
N SER A 32 4.29 -2.63 1.76
CA SER A 32 3.43 -3.13 0.67
C SER A 32 2.18 -3.77 1.25
N LEU A 33 1.00 -3.38 0.75
CA LEU A 33 -0.29 -3.94 1.15
C LEU A 33 -0.45 -5.42 0.81
N TRP A 34 0.27 -5.87 -0.21
CA TRP A 34 0.32 -7.28 -0.56
C TRP A 34 1.67 -7.65 -1.16
N GLN A 35 1.92 -8.95 -1.21
CA GLN A 35 3.07 -9.54 -1.87
C GLN A 35 2.62 -10.59 -2.87
N THR A 36 3.40 -10.76 -3.93
CA THR A 36 3.20 -11.85 -4.88
C THR A 36 3.40 -13.20 -4.19
N VAL A 37 2.44 -14.11 -4.32
CA VAL A 37 2.64 -15.51 -3.93
C VAL A 37 3.41 -16.21 -5.05
N LEU A 38 4.63 -16.67 -4.75
CA LEU A 38 5.42 -17.45 -5.70
C LEU A 38 4.68 -18.76 -5.99
N PRO A 39 4.30 -19.03 -7.26
CA PRO A 39 3.70 -20.31 -7.59
C PRO A 39 4.74 -21.42 -7.36
N PRO A 40 4.34 -22.58 -6.83
CA PRO A 40 5.21 -23.77 -6.89
C PRO A 40 5.57 -24.06 -8.36
N PRO A 41 6.74 -24.66 -8.64
CA PRO A 41 7.15 -25.00 -9.99
C PRO A 41 6.02 -25.78 -10.68
N ALA A 42 5.56 -25.23 -11.82
CA ALA A 42 4.35 -25.67 -12.48
C ALA A 42 4.48 -27.12 -12.97
N ALA A 43 3.70 -28.03 -12.38
CA ALA A 43 3.36 -29.30 -13.01
C ALA A 43 2.02 -29.11 -13.76
N ASP A 44 2.08 -29.13 -15.09
CA ASP A 44 1.02 -29.50 -16.05
C ASP A 44 -0.42 -28.98 -15.89
N GLN A 45 -0.68 -27.90 -15.15
CA GLN A 45 -2.05 -27.38 -15.06
C GLN A 45 -2.43 -26.61 -16.34
N PRO A 46 -3.50 -27.01 -17.05
CA PRO A 46 -3.96 -26.31 -18.25
C PRO A 46 -4.28 -24.85 -17.90
N PRO A 47 -3.92 -23.87 -18.76
CA PRO A 47 -4.28 -22.48 -18.52
C PRO A 47 -5.80 -22.37 -18.46
N ALA A 48 -6.31 -21.92 -17.31
CA ALA A 48 -7.74 -21.64 -17.15
C ALA A 48 -8.19 -20.63 -18.23
N PRO A 49 -9.44 -20.74 -18.74
CA PRO A 49 -9.94 -19.81 -19.74
C PRO A 49 -9.86 -18.37 -19.20
N ARG A 50 -9.00 -17.57 -19.83
CA ARG A 50 -8.80 -16.16 -19.48
C ARG A 50 -9.78 -15.31 -20.26
N ARG A 51 -10.41 -14.35 -19.58
CA ARG A 51 -11.21 -13.30 -20.22
C ARG A 51 -10.31 -12.51 -21.20
N PRO A 52 -10.76 -12.14 -22.40
CA PRO A 52 -9.90 -11.55 -23.44
C PRO A 52 -9.34 -10.17 -23.09
N TRP A 53 -9.94 -9.47 -22.11
CA TRP A 53 -9.46 -8.19 -21.58
C TRP A 53 -8.44 -8.32 -20.44
N VAL A 54 -8.21 -9.53 -19.91
CA VAL A 54 -7.22 -9.77 -18.85
C VAL A 54 -5.87 -10.02 -19.50
N LEU A 55 -4.92 -9.12 -19.26
CA LEU A 55 -3.56 -9.20 -19.82
C LEU A 55 -2.68 -10.13 -18.99
N ARG A 56 -2.71 -9.94 -17.67
CA ARG A 56 -1.90 -10.69 -16.72
C ARG A 56 -2.69 -10.90 -15.44
N ASP A 57 -2.28 -11.93 -14.73
CA ASP A 57 -2.86 -12.28 -13.46
C ASP A 57 -1.80 -12.91 -12.56
N ARG A 58 -1.93 -12.70 -11.25
CA ARG A 58 -1.08 -13.36 -10.25
C ARG A 58 -1.81 -13.46 -8.94
N GLU A 59 -1.44 -14.45 -8.15
CA GLU A 59 -1.89 -14.54 -6.78
C GLU A 59 -1.13 -13.57 -5.88
N ILE A 60 -1.87 -12.99 -4.94
CA ILE A 60 -1.34 -12.06 -3.94
C ILE A 60 -1.78 -12.48 -2.54
N ALA A 61 -0.95 -12.19 -1.55
CA ALA A 61 -1.27 -12.33 -0.13
C ALA A 61 -1.22 -10.96 0.54
N LEU A 62 -2.23 -10.63 1.35
CA LEU A 62 -2.28 -9.37 2.08
C LEU A 62 -1.27 -9.35 3.22
N ASP A 63 -0.67 -8.19 3.45
CA ASP A 63 -0.09 -7.87 4.74
C ASP A 63 -1.24 -7.65 5.73
N MET A 64 -1.51 -8.66 6.56
CA MET A 64 -2.67 -8.65 7.45
C MET A 64 -2.63 -7.51 8.48
N PRO A 65 -1.51 -7.21 9.15
CA PRO A 65 -1.40 -6.03 10.01
C PRO A 65 -1.75 -4.73 9.28
N LEU A 66 -1.19 -4.50 8.09
CA LEU A 66 -1.43 -3.29 7.31
C LEU A 66 -2.87 -3.19 6.82
N PHE A 67 -3.45 -4.32 6.43
CA PHE A 67 -4.85 -4.41 6.04
C PHE A 67 -5.82 -4.07 7.18
N GLN A 68 -5.53 -4.49 8.42
CA GLN A 68 -6.35 -4.11 9.58
C GLN A 68 -6.27 -2.61 9.86
N ILE A 69 -5.08 -2.01 9.74
CA ILE A 69 -4.90 -0.55 9.84
C ILE A 69 -5.75 0.17 8.78
N LEU A 70 -5.73 -0.30 7.53
CA LEU A 70 -6.54 0.30 6.45
C LEU A 70 -8.04 0.18 6.67
N LYS A 71 -8.49 -0.91 7.31
CA LYS A 71 -9.91 -1.15 7.60
C LYS A 71 -10.44 -0.23 8.70
N ASP A 72 -9.58 0.17 9.64
CA ASP A 72 -9.94 1.05 10.75
C ASP A 72 -9.97 2.53 10.30
N ALA A 73 -11.18 3.11 10.27
CA ALA A 73 -11.37 4.51 9.92
C ALA A 73 -10.68 5.49 10.90
N GLY A 74 -10.42 5.06 12.15
CA GLY A 74 -9.75 5.84 13.18
C GLY A 74 -8.23 5.74 13.17
N ALA A 75 -7.63 4.81 12.41
CA ALA A 75 -6.19 4.51 12.42
C ALA A 75 -5.34 5.51 11.60
N ARG A 76 -5.52 6.81 11.85
CA ARG A 76 -4.76 7.89 11.21
C ARG A 76 -3.75 8.51 12.18
N PRO A 77 -2.55 8.91 11.71
CA PRO A 77 -2.09 8.85 10.31
C PRO A 77 -1.73 7.41 9.88
N HIS A 78 -2.04 7.07 8.63
CA HIS A 78 -1.63 5.79 8.06
C HIS A 78 -0.10 5.78 7.83
N PRO A 79 0.58 4.63 7.95
CA PRO A 79 1.94 4.49 7.46
C PRO A 79 1.99 4.73 5.94
N ARG A 80 3.20 4.82 5.39
CA ARG A 80 3.38 4.87 3.93
C ARG A 80 3.05 3.51 3.33
N ILE A 81 1.99 3.44 2.55
CA ILE A 81 1.46 2.18 2.00
C ILE A 81 1.68 2.15 0.50
N THR A 82 2.25 1.07 -0.02
CA THR A 82 2.41 0.83 -1.46
C THR A 82 1.65 -0.42 -1.89
N VAL A 83 1.50 -0.59 -3.20
CA VAL A 83 0.96 -1.82 -3.79
C VAL A 83 1.92 -2.35 -4.84
N GLU A 84 2.24 -3.64 -4.82
CA GLU A 84 3.08 -4.24 -5.85
C GLU A 84 2.26 -4.51 -7.12
N LEU A 85 2.72 -3.99 -8.27
CA LEU A 85 2.15 -4.23 -9.61
C LEU A 85 3.04 -5.17 -10.46
N PHE A 86 2.55 -5.59 -11.63
CA PHE A 86 3.15 -6.65 -12.47
C PHE A 86 4.50 -6.33 -13.10
N ASN A 87 4.84 -5.05 -13.22
CA ASN A 87 6.10 -4.55 -13.77
C ASN A 87 7.13 -4.22 -12.67
N GLY A 88 6.87 -4.64 -11.42
CA GLY A 88 7.69 -4.28 -10.27
C GLY A 88 7.44 -2.86 -9.76
N ALA A 89 6.50 -2.11 -10.36
CA ALA A 89 6.13 -0.80 -9.83
C ALA A 89 5.45 -0.95 -8.47
N THR A 90 5.79 -0.05 -7.55
CA THR A 90 5.27 -0.01 -6.18
C THR A 90 4.66 1.36 -5.87
N PRO A 91 3.61 1.79 -6.59
CA PRO A 91 3.01 3.11 -6.37
C PRO A 91 2.50 3.24 -4.92
N GLU A 92 2.77 4.41 -4.33
CA GLU A 92 2.32 4.74 -2.98
C GLU A 92 0.88 5.25 -3.01
N LEU A 93 0.08 4.77 -2.06
CA LEU A 93 -1.31 5.14 -1.89
C LEU A 93 -1.43 6.43 -1.07
N ASP A 94 -2.36 7.29 -1.46
CA ASP A 94 -2.87 8.39 -0.67
C ASP A 94 -4.34 8.16 -0.33
N ILE A 95 -4.61 7.79 0.92
CA ILE A 95 -5.92 7.33 1.38
C ILE A 95 -6.76 8.53 1.79
N THR A 96 -7.57 8.98 0.85
CA THR A 96 -8.50 10.11 1.04
C THR A 96 -9.66 9.79 1.98
N SER A 97 -10.17 8.55 1.98
CA SER A 97 -11.34 8.18 2.75
C SER A 97 -11.34 6.70 3.14
N THR A 98 -11.70 6.42 4.39
CA THR A 98 -12.03 5.08 4.89
C THR A 98 -13.39 5.17 5.55
N VAL A 99 -14.38 4.46 5.01
CA VAL A 99 -15.75 4.42 5.57
C VAL A 99 -16.01 3.01 6.07
N SER A 100 -16.01 2.85 7.40
CA SER A 100 -16.44 1.61 8.03
C SER A 100 -17.97 1.50 7.95
N ARG A 101 -18.47 0.44 7.33
CA ARG A 101 -19.91 0.15 7.17
C ARG A 101 -20.43 -0.74 8.28
N SER A 102 -19.56 -1.60 8.82
CA SER A 102 -19.82 -2.53 9.91
C SER A 102 -18.50 -2.87 10.61
N ASN A 103 -18.55 -3.63 11.69
CA ASN A 103 -17.34 -4.09 12.39
C ASN A 103 -16.37 -4.88 11.48
N ASP A 104 -16.85 -5.39 10.34
CA ASP A 104 -16.05 -6.24 9.47
C ASP A 104 -15.97 -5.77 8.02
N THR A 105 -16.60 -4.65 7.66
CA THR A 105 -16.61 -4.14 6.30
C THR A 105 -16.22 -2.67 6.24
N ALA A 106 -15.26 -2.33 5.38
CA ALA A 106 -14.86 -0.95 5.12
C ALA A 106 -14.70 -0.69 3.62
N VAL A 107 -15.00 0.53 3.20
CA VAL A 107 -14.71 1.04 1.86
C VAL A 107 -13.57 2.04 1.95
N ILE A 108 -12.46 1.73 1.29
CA ILE A 108 -11.25 2.54 1.26
C ILE A 108 -11.13 3.17 -0.12
N ARG A 109 -10.92 4.49 -0.17
CA ARG A 109 -10.80 5.25 -1.41
C ARG A 109 -9.60 6.17 -1.35
N GLY A 110 -8.95 6.37 -2.49
CA GLY A 110 -7.80 7.24 -2.57
C GLY A 110 -7.27 7.44 -3.97
N ILE A 111 -6.14 8.12 -4.01
CA ILE A 111 -5.37 8.37 -5.23
C ILE A 111 -3.96 7.83 -5.08
N PHE A 112 -3.24 7.69 -6.18
CA PHE A 112 -1.81 7.39 -6.11
C PHE A 112 -0.99 8.66 -5.91
N LYS A 113 0.03 8.61 -5.05
CA LYS A 113 1.00 9.70 -4.92
C LYS A 113 1.86 9.82 -6.19
N PRO A 114 2.33 11.03 -6.53
CA PRO A 114 3.28 11.21 -7.63
C PRO A 114 4.51 10.29 -7.52
N PRO A 115 5.08 9.82 -8.64
CA PRO A 115 4.77 10.21 -10.03
C PRO A 115 3.54 9.50 -10.63
N SER A 116 2.97 8.55 -9.91
CA SER A 116 1.81 7.79 -10.34
C SER A 116 0.55 8.67 -10.38
N ARG A 117 -0.35 8.38 -11.33
CA ARG A 117 -1.61 9.13 -11.52
C ARG A 117 -2.78 8.17 -11.67
N GLY A 118 -3.80 8.39 -10.87
CA GLY A 118 -5.03 7.63 -10.89
C GLY A 118 -5.61 7.46 -9.49
N ASP A 119 -6.64 6.64 -9.41
CA ASP A 119 -7.43 6.43 -8.21
C ASP A 119 -7.65 4.95 -7.92
N PHE A 120 -8.06 4.68 -6.69
CA PHE A 120 -8.42 3.34 -6.27
C PHE A 120 -9.64 3.35 -5.36
N THR A 121 -10.38 2.24 -5.42
CA THR A 121 -11.45 1.92 -4.49
C THR A 121 -11.30 0.46 -4.09
N PHE A 122 -11.17 0.23 -2.79
CA PHE A 122 -11.17 -1.09 -2.19
C PHE A 122 -12.36 -1.29 -1.27
N VAL A 123 -12.82 -2.52 -1.22
CA VAL A 123 -13.79 -3.02 -0.26
C VAL A 123 -13.08 -4.10 0.55
N ALA A 124 -12.88 -3.80 1.83
CA ALA A 124 -12.41 -4.74 2.82
C ALA A 124 -13.62 -5.44 3.45
N SER A 125 -13.61 -6.77 3.50
CA SER A 125 -14.62 -7.58 4.19
C SER A 125 -13.96 -8.79 4.83
N GLY A 126 -14.03 -8.93 6.15
CA GLY A 126 -13.29 -9.99 6.84
C GLY A 126 -11.78 -9.79 6.68
N ASN A 127 -11.14 -10.79 6.07
CA ASN A 127 -9.73 -10.80 5.67
C ASN A 127 -9.56 -10.65 4.14
N LEU A 128 -10.61 -10.25 3.43
CA LEU A 128 -10.59 -10.10 1.98
C LEU A 128 -10.53 -8.63 1.59
N LEU A 129 -9.77 -8.34 0.54
CA LEU A 129 -9.68 -7.03 -0.09
C LEU A 129 -9.97 -7.19 -1.59
N VAL A 130 -11.15 -6.74 -2.01
CA VAL A 130 -11.52 -6.68 -3.42
C VAL A 130 -11.63 -5.24 -3.87
N GLY A 131 -11.29 -4.94 -5.12
CA GLY A 131 -11.44 -3.59 -5.62
C GLY A 131 -10.71 -3.31 -6.91
N THR A 132 -10.68 -2.03 -7.25
CA THR A 132 -10.21 -1.50 -8.53
C THR A 132 -9.18 -0.41 -8.29
N MET A 133 -8.16 -0.39 -9.15
CA MET A 133 -7.19 0.68 -9.25
C MET A 133 -7.08 1.10 -10.71
N GLN A 134 -7.41 2.35 -11.01
CA GLN A 134 -7.11 2.94 -12.31
C GLN A 134 -5.73 3.60 -12.19
N LEU A 135 -4.77 3.18 -13.03
CA LEU A 135 -3.43 3.77 -13.05
C LEU A 135 -3.02 4.02 -14.50
N GLY A 136 -2.96 5.30 -14.88
CA GLY A 136 -2.78 5.68 -16.29
C GLY A 136 -3.88 5.09 -17.18
N ASP A 137 -3.46 4.34 -18.20
CA ASP A 137 -4.30 3.64 -19.17
C ASP A 137 -4.62 2.18 -18.79
N ARG A 138 -4.15 1.72 -17.62
CA ARG A 138 -4.38 0.36 -17.12
C ARG A 138 -5.38 0.33 -15.97
N LEU A 139 -6.21 -0.71 -15.99
CA LEU A 139 -7.09 -1.05 -14.88
C LEU A 139 -6.52 -2.27 -14.16
N TYR A 140 -6.40 -2.20 -12.84
CA TYR A 140 -6.05 -3.33 -12.01
C TYR A 140 -7.22 -3.70 -11.11
N LYS A 141 -7.43 -5.00 -10.88
CA LYS A 141 -8.46 -5.52 -9.98
C LYS A 141 -7.89 -6.52 -8.99
N THR A 142 -8.29 -6.42 -7.73
CA THR A 142 -8.13 -7.52 -6.78
C THR A 142 -9.44 -8.29 -6.70
N GLU A 143 -9.38 -9.60 -6.92
CA GLU A 143 -10.53 -10.51 -6.88
C GLU A 143 -10.27 -11.62 -5.85
N HIS A 144 -11.35 -12.08 -5.21
CA HIS A 144 -11.32 -13.28 -4.38
C HIS A 144 -11.35 -14.52 -5.26
N ILE A 145 -10.50 -15.49 -4.93
CA ILE A 145 -10.47 -16.83 -5.53
C ILE A 145 -10.67 -17.88 -4.43
N ALA A 146 -10.86 -19.14 -4.81
CA ALA A 146 -11.18 -20.21 -3.87
C ALA A 146 -10.25 -20.26 -2.64
N ASN A 147 -10.80 -20.69 -1.50
CA ASN A 147 -10.08 -20.87 -0.23
C ASN A 147 -9.53 -19.58 0.40
N GLY A 148 -10.19 -18.44 0.20
CA GLY A 148 -9.81 -17.19 0.86
C GLY A 148 -8.59 -16.50 0.24
N ARG A 149 -8.10 -17.00 -0.89
CA ARG A 149 -6.94 -16.44 -1.60
C ARG A 149 -7.36 -15.27 -2.47
N LEU A 150 -6.41 -14.42 -2.83
CA LEU A 150 -6.65 -13.22 -3.63
C LEU A 150 -5.83 -13.25 -4.91
N ARG A 151 -6.38 -12.69 -5.98
CA ARG A 151 -5.69 -12.55 -7.26
C ARG A 151 -5.69 -11.09 -7.68
N LEU A 152 -4.53 -10.61 -8.11
CA LEU A 152 -4.41 -9.36 -8.83
C LEU A 152 -4.56 -9.62 -10.32
N LEU A 153 -5.33 -8.79 -11.01
CA LEU A 153 -5.52 -8.79 -12.46
C LEU A 153 -5.01 -7.46 -13.03
N GLU A 154 -4.32 -7.53 -14.16
CA GLU A 154 -4.07 -6.38 -15.04
C GLU A 154 -4.99 -6.48 -16.26
N ILE A 155 -5.73 -5.42 -16.52
CA ILE A 155 -6.83 -5.38 -17.48
C ILE A 155 -6.59 -4.27 -18.50
N ASP A 156 -6.88 -4.59 -19.76
CA ASP A 156 -7.01 -3.61 -20.84
C ASP A 156 -8.45 -3.07 -20.86
N PRO A 157 -8.69 -1.83 -20.39
CA PRO A 157 -10.04 -1.28 -20.36
C PRO A 157 -10.64 -1.11 -21.76
N GLY A 158 -9.81 -0.94 -22.80
CA GLY A 158 -10.27 -0.81 -24.19
C GLY A 158 -10.84 -2.11 -24.78
N LYS A 159 -10.61 -3.25 -24.10
CA LYS A 159 -11.14 -4.57 -24.50
C LYS A 159 -12.27 -5.06 -23.60
N MET A 160 -12.64 -4.30 -22.57
CA MET A 160 -13.76 -4.66 -21.71
C MET A 160 -15.08 -4.49 -22.47
N PRO A 161 -16.05 -5.39 -22.27
CA PRO A 161 -17.41 -5.18 -22.77
C PRO A 161 -18.00 -3.92 -22.10
N PRO A 162 -18.90 -3.20 -22.80
CA PRO A 162 -19.64 -2.11 -22.18
C PRO A 162 -20.54 -2.63 -21.05
N ASP A 163 -20.73 -1.80 -20.02
CA ASP A 163 -21.64 -2.07 -18.89
C ASP A 163 -23.13 -2.02 -19.30
#